data_AF-J2JBV9-F1
#
_entry.id   AF-J2JBV9-F1
#
_cell.length_a   1.000
_cell.length_b   1.000
_cell.length_c   1.000
_cell.angle_alpha   90.00
_cell.angle_beta   90.00
_cell.angle_gamma   90.00
#
_symmetry.space_group_name_H-M   'P 1'
#
loop_
_entity.id
_entity.type
_entity.pdbx_description
1 polymer ?
#
loop_
_entity_poly.entity_id
_entity_poly.type
_entity_poly.pdbx_seq_one_letter_code
_entity_poly.pdbx_strand_id
1 'polypeptide(L)'
;MAIKKMFLLIIIYLSFGSCFQFNGEKIEINYRDKIIKVLSDDYIIESILMKNNQTKYYVLELKDTQKGSNIINFNNKTIGYNTVVDRLDYYCSLSPDVDSPGLWVTIRKKDFKDKANGSNFKEIQYFNYNKLPCGSTLIDTIVASNPYK
;
A
#
# COMPACT_ATOMS: atom_id res chain seq x y z
N MET A 1 -15.84 -22.94 -46.64
CA MET A 1 -15.38 -23.32 -45.28
C MET A 1 -14.26 -22.42 -44.74
N ALA A 2 -13.39 -21.84 -45.60
CA ALA A 2 -12.28 -20.97 -45.20
C ALA A 2 -12.70 -19.62 -44.59
N ILE A 3 -13.74 -18.97 -45.11
CA ILE A 3 -14.21 -17.65 -44.64
C ILE A 3 -14.69 -17.71 -43.18
N LYS A 4 -15.43 -18.77 -42.80
CA LYS A 4 -15.87 -18.98 -41.40
C LYS A 4 -14.70 -19.13 -40.42
N LYS A 5 -13.59 -19.76 -40.84
CA LYS A 5 -12.37 -19.89 -40.01
C LYS A 5 -11.63 -18.56 -39.87
N MET A 6 -11.67 -17.70 -40.89
CA MET A 6 -11.05 -16.37 -40.88
C MET A 6 -11.76 -15.40 -39.92
N PHE A 7 -13.10 -15.43 -39.90
CA PHE A 7 -13.89 -14.65 -38.93
C PHE A 7 -13.61 -15.07 -37.48
N LEU A 8 -13.44 -16.37 -37.22
CA LEU A 8 -13.13 -16.87 -35.88
C LEU A 8 -11.77 -16.35 -35.38
N LEU A 9 -10.77 -16.31 -36.26
CA LEU A 9 -9.43 -15.79 -35.94
C LEU A 9 -9.43 -14.29 -35.65
N ILE A 10 -10.25 -13.51 -36.36
CA ILE A 10 -10.40 -12.06 -36.11
C ILE A 10 -11.07 -11.80 -34.75
N ILE A 11 -12.09 -12.59 -34.39
CA ILE A 11 -12.75 -12.49 -33.08
C ILE A 11 -11.78 -12.85 -31.96
N ILE A 12 -11.02 -13.93 -32.12
CA ILE A 12 -9.99 -14.34 -31.15
C ILE A 12 -8.91 -13.25 -31.01
N TYR A 13 -8.44 -12.68 -32.12
CA TYR A 13 -7.45 -11.59 -32.12
C TYR A 13 -7.97 -10.33 -31.40
N LEU A 14 -9.23 -9.94 -31.61
CA LEU A 14 -9.87 -8.82 -30.91
C LEU A 14 -10.17 -9.13 -29.42
N SER A 15 -10.28 -10.40 -29.06
CA SER A 15 -10.55 -10.85 -27.68
C SER A 15 -9.30 -10.86 -26.79
N PHE A 16 -8.09 -10.76 -27.36
CA PHE A 16 -6.82 -10.67 -26.61
C PHE A 16 -6.43 -9.23 -26.22
N GLY A 17 -7.31 -8.25 -26.46
CA GLY A 17 -6.98 -6.83 -26.42
C GLY A 17 -7.25 -6.06 -25.13
N SER A 18 -7.39 -6.69 -23.96
CA SER A 18 -7.36 -5.94 -22.69
C SER A 18 -6.20 -6.39 -21.81
N CYS A 19 -4.97 -6.05 -22.23
CA CYS A 19 -3.88 -5.93 -21.27
C CYS A 19 -4.28 -4.81 -20.29
N PHE A 20 -4.76 -5.17 -19.10
CA PHE A 20 -4.99 -4.21 -18.04
C PHE A 20 -3.64 -3.63 -17.61
N GLN A 21 -3.35 -2.41 -18.03
CA GLN A 21 -2.19 -1.68 -17.56
C GLN A 21 -2.49 -1.12 -16.16
N PHE A 22 -1.93 -1.77 -15.14
CA PHE A 22 -1.94 -1.27 -13.77
C PHE A 22 -0.86 -0.21 -13.62
N ASN A 23 -1.27 1.05 -13.47
CA ASN A 23 -0.38 2.15 -13.10
C ASN A 23 -0.41 2.30 -11.57
N GLY A 24 0.57 1.68 -10.91
CA GLY A 24 0.70 1.75 -9.46
C GLY A 24 1.24 3.11 -9.02
N GLU A 25 0.64 3.64 -7.95
CA GLU A 25 1.13 4.79 -7.22
C GLU A 25 2.47 4.49 -6.55
N LYS A 26 3.12 5.54 -6.07
CA LYS A 26 4.38 5.45 -5.34
C LYS A 26 4.23 6.00 -3.94
N ILE A 27 4.89 5.36 -2.98
CA ILE A 27 5.11 5.92 -1.65
C ILE A 27 6.60 6.15 -1.43
N GLU A 28 6.93 7.19 -0.66
CA GLU A 28 8.24 7.45 -0.11
C GLU A 28 8.23 7.07 1.37
N ILE A 29 9.25 6.32 1.79
CA ILE A 29 9.47 5.99 3.20
C ILE A 29 10.80 6.61 3.61
N ASN A 30 10.74 7.53 4.56
CA ASN A 30 11.90 8.17 5.16
C ASN A 30 12.00 7.73 6.62
N TYR A 31 12.95 6.83 6.88
CA TYR A 31 13.14 6.24 8.21
C TYR A 31 13.80 7.21 9.20
N ARG A 32 14.62 8.15 8.73
CA ARG A 32 15.26 9.17 9.56
C ARG A 32 14.22 10.08 10.18
N ASP A 33 13.31 10.59 9.35
CA ASP A 33 12.29 11.55 9.78
C ASP A 33 11.01 10.86 10.27
N LYS A 34 10.99 9.52 10.18
CA LYS A 34 9.86 8.64 10.52
C LYS A 34 8.59 9.04 9.75
N ILE A 35 8.73 9.20 8.45
CA ILE A 35 7.65 9.63 7.55
C ILE A 35 7.33 8.55 6.52
N ILE A 36 6.04 8.35 6.27
CA ILE A 36 5.53 7.69 5.05
C ILE A 36 4.71 8.72 4.29
N LYS A 37 5.02 8.91 3.01
CA LYS A 37 4.35 9.87 2.13
C LYS A 37 3.89 9.19 0.85
N VAL A 38 2.64 9.45 0.45
CA VAL A 38 2.14 9.09 -0.87
C VAL A 38 2.58 10.16 -1.86
N LEU A 39 3.20 9.76 -2.98
CA LEU A 39 3.67 10.65 -4.04
C LEU A 39 2.53 10.97 -5.03
N SER A 40 1.34 11.23 -4.49
CA SER A 40 0.15 11.61 -5.23
C SER A 40 -0.76 12.45 -4.34
N ASP A 41 -1.40 13.44 -4.94
CA ASP A 41 -2.37 14.30 -4.25
C ASP A 41 -3.78 13.70 -4.29
N ASP A 42 -4.03 12.64 -5.05
CA ASP A 42 -5.37 12.04 -5.18
C ASP A 42 -5.64 10.97 -4.13
N TYR A 43 -4.59 10.47 -3.47
CA TYR A 43 -4.64 9.36 -2.54
C TYR A 43 -4.30 9.79 -1.11
N ILE A 44 -4.86 9.05 -0.16
CA ILE A 44 -4.60 9.16 1.27
C ILE A 44 -4.22 7.79 1.82
N ILE A 45 -3.49 7.80 2.92
CA ILE A 45 -3.13 6.58 3.65
C ILE A 45 -4.36 6.11 4.42
N GLU A 46 -4.83 4.90 4.11
CA GLU A 46 -5.94 4.25 4.80
C GLU A 46 -5.44 3.50 6.03
N SER A 47 -4.37 2.72 5.86
CA SER A 47 -3.79 1.96 6.97
C SER A 47 -2.29 1.75 6.80
N ILE A 48 -1.61 1.61 7.94
CA ILE A 48 -0.22 1.18 8.04
C ILE A 48 -0.15 0.03 9.03
N LEU A 49 0.46 -1.07 8.60
CA LEU A 49 0.66 -2.26 9.40
C LEU A 49 2.14 -2.64 9.32
N MET A 50 2.79 -2.71 10.48
CA MET A 50 4.13 -3.28 10.62
C MET A 50 4.02 -4.61 11.37
N LYS A 51 4.35 -5.72 10.74
CA LYS A 51 4.23 -7.05 11.33
C LYS A 51 5.29 -8.02 10.79
N ASN A 52 5.54 -9.10 11.52
CA ASN A 52 6.11 -10.31 10.92
C ASN A 52 5.01 -11.38 10.76
N ASN A 53 5.38 -12.63 10.51
CA ASN A 53 4.42 -13.72 10.29
C ASN A 53 3.47 -13.94 11.48
N GLN A 54 3.88 -13.61 12.71
CA GLN A 54 3.12 -13.95 13.93
C GLN A 54 2.77 -12.74 14.79
N THR A 55 3.50 -11.63 14.68
CA THR A 55 3.42 -10.49 15.59
C THR A 55 3.13 -9.20 14.83
N LYS A 56 2.12 -8.45 15.29
CA LYS A 56 1.87 -7.06 14.87
C LYS A 56 2.59 -6.11 15.81
N TYR A 57 3.46 -5.27 15.27
CA TYR A 57 4.24 -4.28 16.03
C TYR A 57 3.60 -2.91 16.01
N TYR A 58 3.00 -2.53 14.89
CA TYR A 58 2.34 -1.24 14.75
C TYR A 58 1.14 -1.36 13.83
N VAL A 59 0.01 -0.79 14.23
CA VAL A 59 -1.23 -0.77 13.46
C VAL A 59 -1.86 0.60 13.57
N LEU A 60 -1.96 1.29 12.43
CA LEU A 60 -2.62 2.58 12.30
C LEU A 60 -3.71 2.48 11.24
N GLU A 61 -4.93 2.89 11.58
CA GLU A 61 -6.09 2.79 10.71
C GLU A 61 -6.84 4.12 10.68
N LEU A 62 -7.21 4.57 9.49
CA LEU A 62 -8.00 5.78 9.31
C LEU A 62 -9.38 5.61 9.94
N LYS A 63 -9.81 6.60 10.73
CA LYS A 63 -11.18 6.66 11.27
C LYS A 63 -12.11 6.95 10.10
N ASP A 64 -13.12 6.09 9.91
CA ASP A 64 -14.09 6.13 8.80
C ASP A 64 -14.77 7.49 8.57
N THR A 65 -14.71 8.42 9.53
CA THR A 65 -15.38 9.72 9.51
C THR A 65 -14.46 10.92 9.24
N GLN A 66 -13.13 10.75 9.15
CA GLN A 66 -12.19 11.89 9.03
C GLN A 66 -11.48 11.98 7.68
N LYS A 67 -11.06 13.20 7.33
CA LYS A 67 -10.19 13.47 6.19
C LYS A 67 -8.83 12.83 6.47
N GLY A 68 -8.49 11.78 5.72
CA GLY A 68 -7.18 11.15 5.83
C GLY A 68 -6.06 12.04 5.30
N SER A 69 -4.83 11.61 5.52
CA SER A 69 -3.62 12.31 5.11
C SER A 69 -2.87 11.50 4.06
N ASN A 70 -2.21 12.18 3.12
CA ASN A 70 -1.23 11.56 2.23
C ASN A 70 0.15 11.41 2.89
N ILE A 71 0.34 11.97 4.09
CA ILE A 71 1.59 11.91 4.87
C ILE A 71 1.30 11.47 6.30
N ILE A 72 2.01 10.47 6.78
CA ILE A 72 2.03 10.05 8.18
C ILE A 72 3.42 10.30 8.74
N ASN A 73 3.49 11.01 9.87
CA ASN A 73 4.72 11.19 10.63
C ASN A 73 4.55 10.50 11.97
N PHE A 74 5.35 9.45 12.23
CA PHE A 74 5.22 8.65 13.45
C PHE A 74 5.72 9.37 14.71
N ASN A 75 6.46 10.48 14.59
CA ASN A 75 6.84 11.27 15.76
C ASN A 75 5.65 12.05 16.35
N ASN A 76 4.58 12.24 15.57
CA ASN A 76 3.42 13.02 15.96
C ASN A 76 2.17 12.14 15.96
N LYS A 77 1.24 12.43 16.90
CA LYS A 77 -0.08 11.79 16.86
C LYS A 77 -0.79 12.20 15.58
N THR A 78 -1.11 11.23 14.72
CA THR A 78 -1.80 11.50 13.47
C THR A 78 -3.30 11.69 13.72
N ILE A 79 -3.80 12.90 13.47
CA ILE A 79 -5.23 13.23 13.60
C ILE A 79 -6.02 12.43 12.57
N GLY A 80 -7.18 11.90 12.97
CA GLY A 80 -8.03 11.10 12.09
C GLY A 80 -7.68 9.63 12.01
N TYR A 81 -6.69 9.17 12.77
CA TYR A 81 -6.32 7.76 12.80
C TYR A 81 -6.49 7.15 14.19
N ASN A 82 -6.80 5.86 14.23
CA ASN A 82 -6.73 5.02 15.42
C ASN A 82 -5.42 4.25 15.40
N THR A 83 -4.64 4.35 16.48
CA THR A 83 -3.53 3.43 16.73
C THR A 83 -4.09 2.23 17.49
N VAL A 84 -4.13 1.07 16.85
CA VAL A 84 -4.68 -0.18 17.44
C VAL A 84 -3.60 -0.94 18.22
N VAL A 85 -2.37 -0.90 17.72
CA VAL A 85 -1.18 -1.45 18.38
C VAL A 85 -0.05 -0.46 18.22
N ASP A 86 0.62 -0.11 19.33
CA ASP A 86 1.75 0.82 19.33
C ASP A 86 2.95 0.21 20.06
N ARG A 87 3.74 -0.58 19.34
CA ARG A 87 5.00 -1.17 19.82
C ARG A 87 6.16 -0.80 18.90
N LEU A 88 6.10 0.39 18.29
CA LEU A 88 7.13 0.85 17.37
C LEU A 88 8.49 1.04 18.07
N ASP A 89 8.48 1.65 19.26
CA ASP A 89 9.71 1.84 20.05
C ASP A 89 10.30 0.49 20.50
N TYR A 90 9.45 -0.45 20.92
CA TYR A 90 9.88 -1.81 21.23
C TYR A 90 10.50 -2.50 20.01
N TYR A 91 9.87 -2.40 18.85
CA TYR A 91 10.42 -2.92 17.60
C TYR A 91 11.78 -2.32 17.27
N CYS A 92 11.93 -1.01 17.40
CA CYS A 92 13.20 -0.32 17.15
C CYS A 92 14.26 -0.50 18.25
N SER A 93 13.91 -1.13 19.37
CA SER A 93 14.83 -1.40 20.48
C SER A 93 15.49 -2.79 20.44
N LEU A 94 15.00 -3.72 19.61
CA LEU A 94 15.49 -5.10 19.58
C LEU A 94 16.64 -5.32 18.57
N SER A 95 17.60 -6.17 18.99
CA SER A 95 18.66 -6.77 18.15
C SER A 95 18.03 -7.57 16.98
N PRO A 96 18.72 -7.79 15.84
CA PRO A 96 18.10 -8.17 14.56
C PRO A 96 17.57 -9.61 14.47
N ASP A 97 17.42 -10.33 15.59
CA ASP A 97 16.77 -11.66 15.65
C ASP A 97 15.25 -11.60 15.44
N VAL A 98 14.69 -10.42 15.18
CA VAL A 98 13.33 -10.29 14.66
C VAL A 98 13.38 -10.49 13.15
N ASP A 99 12.82 -11.60 12.65
CA ASP A 99 12.55 -11.79 11.22
C ASP A 99 11.95 -10.50 10.66
N SER A 100 12.67 -9.91 9.69
CA SER A 100 12.44 -8.56 9.19
C SER A 100 10.96 -8.31 8.94
N PRO A 101 10.28 -7.50 9.77
CA PRO A 101 8.86 -7.30 9.60
C PRO A 101 8.60 -6.57 8.30
N GLY A 102 7.54 -6.99 7.64
CA GLY A 102 7.03 -6.25 6.49
C GLY A 102 6.37 -4.96 6.95
N LEU A 103 6.42 -3.98 6.07
CA LEU A 103 5.57 -2.81 6.08
C LEU A 103 4.48 -3.02 5.04
N TRP A 104 3.23 -3.02 5.49
CA TRP A 104 2.07 -2.97 4.64
C TRP A 104 1.46 -1.57 4.74
N VAL A 105 1.35 -0.90 3.60
CA VAL A 105 0.63 0.37 3.49
C VAL A 105 -0.54 0.15 2.56
N THR A 106 -1.72 0.59 2.99
CA THR A 106 -2.90 0.67 2.13
C THR A 106 -3.20 2.14 1.90
N ILE A 107 -3.36 2.52 0.64
CA ILE A 107 -3.82 3.86 0.26
C ILE A 107 -5.16 3.74 -0.45
N ARG A 108 -5.99 4.78 -0.33
CA ARG A 108 -7.24 4.91 -1.08
C ARG A 108 -7.39 6.31 -1.66
N LYS A 109 -8.15 6.47 -2.74
CA LYS A 109 -8.48 7.81 -3.23
C LYS A 109 -9.29 8.60 -2.20
N LYS A 110 -9.08 9.91 -2.16
CA LYS A 110 -9.69 10.84 -1.18
C LYS A 110 -11.22 10.75 -1.09
N ASP A 111 -11.88 10.61 -2.23
CA ASP A 111 -13.36 10.61 -2.31
C ASP A 111 -13.98 9.20 -2.32
N PHE A 112 -13.16 8.15 -2.28
CA PHE A 112 -13.63 6.77 -2.34
C PHE A 112 -14.17 6.33 -0.98
N LYS A 113 -15.49 6.21 -0.84
CA LYS A 113 -16.16 5.88 0.44
C LYS A 113 -16.57 4.41 0.58
N ASP A 114 -16.48 3.63 -0.48
CA ASP A 114 -16.93 2.25 -0.45
C ASP A 114 -15.91 1.35 0.26
N LYS A 115 -16.39 0.55 1.21
CA LYS A 115 -15.63 -0.55 1.83
C LYS A 115 -15.64 -1.82 0.97
N ALA A 116 -15.97 -1.70 -0.32
CA ALA A 116 -16.28 -2.84 -1.17
C ALA A 116 -15.00 -3.60 -1.56
N ASN A 117 -14.85 -4.78 -0.95
CA ASN A 117 -14.07 -5.95 -1.38
C ASN A 117 -12.98 -5.69 -2.42
N GLY A 118 -11.74 -5.52 -1.98
CA GLY A 118 -10.45 -5.98 -2.55
C GLY A 118 -10.22 -6.06 -4.06
N SER A 119 -11.05 -5.45 -4.89
CA SER A 119 -11.11 -5.66 -6.34
C SER A 119 -11.06 -4.35 -7.13
N ASN A 120 -11.23 -3.20 -6.45
CA ASN A 120 -11.06 -1.89 -7.05
C ASN A 120 -9.63 -1.36 -6.86
N PHE A 121 -8.68 -2.00 -7.53
CA PHE A 121 -7.26 -1.66 -7.42
C PHE A 121 -6.89 -0.28 -7.99
N LYS A 122 -7.80 0.37 -8.71
CA LYS A 122 -7.66 1.77 -9.09
C LYS A 122 -7.93 2.71 -7.92
N GLU A 123 -8.86 2.34 -7.05
CA GLU A 123 -9.27 3.18 -5.92
C GLU A 123 -8.51 2.85 -4.64
N ILE A 124 -8.13 1.59 -4.45
CA ILE A 124 -7.32 1.10 -3.31
C ILE A 124 -6.04 0.46 -3.84
N GLN A 125 -4.90 0.84 -3.27
CA GLN A 125 -3.61 0.25 -3.65
C GLN A 125 -2.83 -0.19 -2.42
N TYR A 126 -2.04 -1.26 -2.59
CA TYR A 126 -1.32 -1.93 -1.53
C TYR A 126 0.18 -1.87 -1.78
N PHE A 127 0.94 -1.65 -0.73
CA PHE A 127 2.39 -1.67 -0.75
C PHE A 127 2.85 -2.68 0.28
N ASN A 128 3.79 -3.55 -0.08
CA ASN A 128 4.43 -4.48 0.84
C ASN A 128 5.95 -4.35 0.70
N TYR A 129 6.63 -4.08 1.81
CA TYR A 129 8.07 -3.97 1.84
C TYR A 129 8.65 -4.76 3.00
N ASN A 130 9.51 -5.73 2.70
CA ASN A 130 9.98 -6.72 3.67
C ASN A 130 11.13 -6.23 4.56
N LYS A 131 11.46 -4.93 4.59
CA LYS A 131 12.55 -4.38 5.40
C LYS A 131 12.15 -3.05 6.04
N LEU A 132 12.12 -3.01 7.37
CA LEU A 132 11.90 -1.78 8.14
C LEU A 132 13.17 -1.48 8.96
N PRO A 133 14.19 -0.81 8.39
CA PRO A 133 15.42 -0.54 9.12
C PRO A 133 15.22 0.60 10.13
N CYS A 134 14.86 0.26 11.37
CA CYS A 134 14.87 1.22 12.47
C CYS A 134 16.25 1.88 12.58
N GLY A 135 16.28 3.22 12.63
CA GLY A 135 17.52 3.99 12.76
C GLY A 135 18.36 4.14 11.48
N SER A 136 17.92 3.58 10.35
CA SER A 136 18.58 3.84 9.06
C SER A 136 18.16 5.19 8.46
N THR A 137 19.07 5.82 7.73
CA THR A 137 18.80 7.05 6.96
C THR A 137 18.30 6.79 5.55
N LEU A 138 17.86 5.57 5.25
CA LEU A 138 17.40 5.19 3.93
C LEU A 138 16.11 5.92 3.56
N ILE A 139 16.07 6.45 2.34
CA ILE A 139 14.85 6.96 1.71
C ILE A 139 14.55 6.00 0.56
N ASP A 140 13.45 5.27 0.68
CA ASP A 140 13.02 4.30 -0.33
C ASP A 140 11.75 4.79 -1.01
N THR A 141 11.69 4.64 -2.34
CA THR A 141 10.46 4.83 -3.12
C THR A 141 9.92 3.48 -3.55
N ILE A 142 8.69 3.17 -3.16
CA ILE A 142 8.05 1.87 -3.40
C ILE A 142 6.85 2.07 -4.32
N VAL A 143 6.76 1.25 -5.36
CA VAL A 143 5.61 1.20 -6.27
C VAL A 143 4.56 0.24 -5.72
N ALA A 144 3.28 0.55 -5.91
CA ALA A 144 2.18 -0.31 -5.50
C ALA A 144 2.32 -1.73 -6.08
N SER A 145 1.96 -2.72 -5.27
CA SER A 145 1.90 -4.12 -5.66
C SER A 145 0.92 -4.29 -6.82
N ASN A 146 1.41 -4.87 -7.92
CA ASN A 146 0.53 -5.18 -9.05
C ASN A 146 -0.37 -6.37 -8.69
N PRO A 147 -1.69 -6.18 -8.62
CA PRO A 147 -2.63 -7.24 -8.23
C PRO A 147 -2.87 -8.29 -9.32
N TYR A 148 -2.38 -8.06 -10.53
CA TYR A 148 -2.56 -8.94 -11.70
C TYR A 148 -1.30 -9.75 -12.03
N LYS A 149 -0.31 -9.79 -11.14
CA LYS A 149 0.93 -10.57 -11.29
C LYS A 149 0.91 -11.84 -10.45
#